data_AF-A0A3Q4MZ78-F1
#
_entry.id   AF-A0A3Q4MZ78-F1
#
_cell.length_a   1.000
_cell.length_b   1.000
_cell.length_c   1.000
_cell.angle_alpha   90.00
_cell.angle_beta   90.00
_cell.angle_gamma   90.00
#
_symmetry.space_group_name_H-M   'P 1'
#
loop_
_entity.id
_entity.type
_entity.pdbx_description
1 polymer ?
#
loop_
_entity_poly.entity_id
_entity_poly.type
_entity_poly.pdbx_seq_one_letter_code
_entity_poly.pdbx_strand_id
1 'polypeptide(L)'
;MLNKRASGQAFEVILKPPSFDGLPELNASMPQRRDPSLEEIQKKLEAAEERRKCQEAELLKHLAEKREHEREVIQKAFEENNNFIKNAKEKLEQRMEANKENREALLAAMLERLQEKKILERRDSIESNQVM
;
A
#
# COMPACT_ATOMS: atom_id res chain seq x y z
N MET A 1 -47.45 -11.11 -62.41
CA MET A 1 -47.54 -9.71 -62.88
C MET A 1 -46.32 -9.38 -63.72
N LEU A 2 -46.47 -8.60 -64.80
CA LEU A 2 -45.37 -8.24 -65.73
C LEU A 2 -45.03 -6.76 -65.55
N ASN A 3 -43.88 -6.48 -64.96
CA ASN A 3 -43.35 -5.13 -64.80
C ASN A 3 -42.33 -4.86 -65.91
N LYS A 4 -42.60 -3.86 -66.76
CA LYS A 4 -41.69 -3.45 -67.85
C LYS A 4 -41.12 -2.07 -67.54
N ARG A 5 -39.80 -1.94 -67.70
CA ARG A 5 -39.08 -0.67 -67.69
C ARG A 5 -38.17 -0.60 -68.92
N ALA A 6 -37.63 0.58 -69.21
CA ALA A 6 -36.71 0.77 -70.34
C ALA A 6 -35.51 -0.19 -70.31
N SER A 7 -35.06 -0.60 -69.12
CA SER A 7 -33.94 -1.51 -68.90
C SER A 7 -34.30 -3.01 -69.02
N GLY A 8 -35.58 -3.35 -69.24
CA GLY A 8 -36.00 -4.76 -69.37
C GLY A 8 -37.36 -5.07 -68.76
N GLN A 9 -37.67 -6.36 -68.71
CA GLN A 9 -38.99 -6.84 -68.28
C GLN A 9 -38.82 -7.94 -67.23
N ALA A 10 -39.61 -7.86 -66.16
CA ALA A 10 -39.64 -8.85 -65.10
C ALA A 10 -41.05 -9.44 -64.97
N PHE A 11 -41.13 -10.76 -64.90
CA PHE A 11 -42.35 -11.50 -64.67
C PHE A 11 -42.07 -12.72 -63.80
N GLU A 12 -43.09 -13.12 -63.07
CA GLU A 12 -43.08 -14.34 -62.28
C GLU A 12 -43.72 -15.46 -63.10
N VAL A 13 -43.06 -16.62 -63.15
CA VAL A 13 -43.59 -17.85 -63.77
C VAL A 13 -43.69 -18.92 -62.71
N ILE A 14 -44.91 -19.39 -62.46
CA ILE A 14 -45.18 -20.50 -61.54
C ILE A 14 -45.45 -21.73 -62.40
N LEU A 15 -44.48 -22.65 -62.47
CA LEU A 15 -44.59 -23.88 -63.27
C LEU A 15 -45.43 -24.97 -62.57
N LYS A 16 -45.46 -24.94 -61.24
CA LYS A 16 -46.29 -25.80 -60.39
C LYS A 16 -46.72 -24.99 -59.17
N PRO A 17 -48.01 -24.95 -58.81
CA PRO A 17 -48.44 -24.26 -57.61
C PRO A 17 -47.85 -24.94 -56.36
N PRO A 18 -47.65 -24.20 -55.26
CA PRO A 18 -47.24 -24.80 -54.00
C PRO A 18 -48.22 -25.91 -53.62
N SER A 19 -47.70 -27.04 -53.12
CA SER A 19 -48.52 -28.21 -52.76
C SER A 19 -49.28 -28.03 -51.44
N PHE A 20 -49.02 -26.92 -50.75
CA PHE A 20 -49.66 -26.47 -49.52
C PHE A 20 -50.01 -25.00 -49.72
N ASP A 21 -51.30 -24.66 -49.67
CA ASP A 21 -51.80 -23.29 -49.81
C ASP A 21 -51.55 -22.43 -48.55
N GLY A 22 -50.99 -23.01 -47.49
CA GLY A 22 -50.63 -22.28 -46.28
C GLY A 22 -49.28 -21.58 -46.41
N LEU A 23 -49.20 -20.39 -45.80
CA LEU A 23 -47.94 -19.70 -45.56
C LEU A 23 -46.96 -20.66 -44.82
N PRO A 24 -45.65 -20.68 -45.12
CA PRO A 24 -44.71 -21.45 -44.32
C PRO A 24 -44.92 -21.08 -42.85
N GLU A 25 -45.16 -22.10 -42.01
CA GLU A 25 -45.35 -21.97 -40.56
C GLU A 25 -43.98 -21.66 -39.93
N LEU A 26 -43.36 -20.55 -40.33
CA LEU A 26 -42.15 -20.00 -39.74
C LEU A 26 -42.53 -19.47 -38.36
N ASN A 27 -42.61 -20.38 -37.38
CA ASN A 27 -42.71 -20.10 -35.94
C ASN A 27 -43.37 -18.75 -35.63
N ALA A 28 -44.62 -18.56 -36.07
CA ALA A 28 -45.39 -17.35 -35.78
C ALA A 28 -45.69 -17.21 -34.28
N SER A 29 -45.33 -18.23 -33.48
CA SER A 29 -45.40 -18.25 -32.01
C SER A 29 -44.25 -17.54 -31.32
N MET A 30 -43.16 -17.23 -32.02
CA MET A 30 -42.10 -16.41 -31.44
C MET A 30 -42.54 -14.95 -31.50
N PRO A 31 -42.82 -14.29 -30.36
CA PRO A 31 -43.15 -12.87 -30.40
C PRO A 31 -42.02 -12.15 -31.11
N GLN A 32 -42.37 -11.41 -32.17
CA GLN A 32 -41.45 -10.55 -32.88
C GLN A 32 -40.75 -9.70 -31.82
N ARG A 33 -39.46 -9.95 -31.58
CA ARG A 33 -38.73 -9.15 -30.59
C ARG A 33 -38.78 -7.73 -31.12
N ARG A 34 -39.33 -6.84 -30.31
CA ARG A 34 -39.32 -5.42 -30.67
C ARG A 34 -37.88 -5.01 -30.83
N ASP A 35 -37.61 -4.29 -31.91
CA ASP A 35 -36.31 -3.69 -32.10
C ASP A 35 -36.04 -2.74 -30.93
N PRO A 36 -34.82 -2.79 -30.34
CA PRO A 36 -34.50 -1.97 -29.19
C PRO A 36 -34.58 -0.48 -29.55
N SER A 37 -35.07 0.34 -28.62
CA SER A 37 -35.10 1.78 -28.82
C SER A 37 -33.69 2.38 -28.74
N LEU A 38 -33.51 3.60 -29.25
CA LEU A 38 -32.25 4.33 -29.12
C LEU A 38 -31.82 4.46 -27.65
N GLU A 39 -32.75 4.73 -26.74
CA GLU A 39 -32.52 4.83 -25.30
C GLU A 39 -31.98 3.50 -24.72
N GLU A 40 -32.55 2.36 -25.13
CA GLU A 40 -32.13 1.04 -24.66
C GLU A 40 -30.74 0.66 -25.17
N ILE A 41 -30.40 1.06 -26.40
CA ILE A 41 -29.07 0.90 -26.97
C ILE A 41 -28.07 1.77 -26.19
N GLN A 42 -28.39 3.04 -25.99
CA GLN A 42 -27.56 4.01 -25.28
C GLN A 42 -27.26 3.52 -23.85
N LYS A 43 -28.29 3.10 -23.11
CA LYS A 43 -28.16 2.57 -21.75
C LYS A 43 -27.25 1.34 -21.68
N LYS A 44 -27.29 0.46 -22.68
CA LYS A 44 -26.39 -0.72 -22.74
C LYS A 44 -24.93 -0.31 -23.02
N LEU A 45 -24.72 0.69 -23.85
CA LEU A 45 -23.38 1.24 -24.14
C LEU A 45 -22.80 1.92 -22.90
N GLU A 46 -23.59 2.76 -22.23
CA GLU A 46 -23.19 3.42 -20.98
C GLU A 46 -22.89 2.41 -19.88
N ALA A 47 -23.72 1.38 -19.71
CA ALA A 47 -23.44 0.32 -18.73
C ALA A 47 -22.13 -0.43 -19.03
N ALA A 48 -21.77 -0.60 -20.31
CA ALA A 48 -20.50 -1.20 -20.69
C ALA A 48 -19.32 -0.25 -20.44
N GLU A 49 -19.51 1.05 -20.64
CA GLU A 49 -18.52 2.08 -20.31
C GLU A 49 -18.26 2.18 -18.82
N GLU A 50 -19.31 2.21 -18.00
CA GLU A 50 -19.16 2.24 -16.54
C GLU A 50 -18.45 1.00 -16.01
N ARG A 51 -18.70 -0.20 -16.59
CA ARG A 51 -17.91 -1.40 -16.24
C ARG A 51 -16.43 -1.24 -16.57
N ARG A 52 -16.08 -0.63 -17.72
CA ARG A 52 -14.67 -0.36 -18.06
C ARG A 52 -14.05 0.63 -17.06
N LYS A 53 -14.73 1.73 -16.76
CA LYS A 53 -14.26 2.74 -15.79
C LYS A 53 -14.08 2.14 -14.41
N CYS A 54 -14.99 1.28 -13.95
CA CYS A 54 -14.86 0.61 -12.66
C CYS A 54 -13.61 -0.27 -12.61
N GLN A 55 -13.36 -1.09 -13.63
CA GLN A 55 -12.16 -1.93 -13.70
C GLN A 55 -10.87 -1.10 -13.74
N GLU A 56 -10.86 -0.01 -14.49
CA GLU A 56 -9.73 0.91 -14.53
C GLU A 56 -9.49 1.58 -13.17
N ALA A 57 -10.56 2.04 -12.50
CA ALA A 57 -10.46 2.63 -11.18
C ALA A 57 -9.93 1.64 -10.13
N GLU A 58 -10.37 0.38 -10.16
CA GLU A 58 -9.85 -0.68 -9.30
C GLU A 58 -8.36 -0.95 -9.56
N LEU A 59 -7.94 -0.99 -10.82
CA LEU A 59 -6.52 -1.14 -11.17
C LEU A 59 -5.69 0.05 -10.66
N LEU A 60 -6.17 1.28 -10.88
CA LEU A 60 -5.50 2.49 -10.42
C LEU A 60 -5.41 2.53 -8.89
N LYS A 61 -6.45 2.09 -8.18
CA LYS A 61 -6.43 1.94 -6.72
C LYS A 61 -5.32 0.99 -6.27
N HIS A 62 -5.23 -0.20 -6.86
CA HIS A 62 -4.17 -1.16 -6.51
C HIS A 62 -2.77 -0.65 -6.85
N LEU A 63 -2.61 0.12 -7.93
CA LEU A 63 -1.34 0.77 -8.25
C LEU A 63 -1.00 1.85 -7.21
N ALA A 64 -1.97 2.65 -6.77
CA ALA A 64 -1.78 3.65 -5.72
C ALA A 64 -1.37 3.02 -4.39
N GLU A 65 -2.04 1.92 -3.98
CA GLU A 65 -1.68 1.12 -2.80
C GLU A 65 -0.22 0.63 -2.88
N LYS A 66 0.22 0.12 -4.03
CA LYS A 66 1.64 -0.28 -4.23
C LYS A 66 2.60 0.91 -4.12
N ARG A 67 2.25 2.06 -4.70
CA ARG A 67 3.08 3.28 -4.60
C ARG A 67 3.17 3.78 -3.16
N GLU A 68 2.11 3.63 -2.38
CA GLU A 68 2.10 3.95 -0.96
C GLU A 68 3.02 3.03 -0.17
N HIS A 69 2.91 1.73 -0.41
CA HIS A 69 3.80 0.76 0.22
C HIS A 69 5.28 1.00 -0.10
N GLU A 70 5.62 1.36 -1.35
CA GLU A 70 6.98 1.76 -1.72
C GLU A 70 7.50 2.94 -0.86
N ARG A 71 6.65 3.94 -0.60
CA ARG A 71 7.01 5.09 0.25
C ARG A 71 7.19 4.67 1.71
N GLU A 72 6.31 3.84 2.23
CA GLU A 72 6.39 3.31 3.60
C GLU A 72 7.69 2.53 3.83
N VAL A 73 8.08 1.69 2.88
CA VAL A 73 9.33 0.91 2.97
C VAL A 73 10.55 1.81 3.01
N ILE A 74 10.61 2.83 2.15
CA ILE A 74 11.70 3.81 2.15
C ILE A 74 11.74 4.57 3.47
N GLN A 75 10.59 5.07 3.92
CA GLN A 75 10.46 5.80 5.18
C GLN A 75 10.92 4.96 6.38
N LYS A 76 10.49 3.69 6.44
CA LYS A 76 10.86 2.75 7.49
C LYS A 76 12.37 2.49 7.50
N ALA A 77 13.00 2.34 6.35
CA ALA A 77 14.45 2.15 6.27
C ALA A 77 15.21 3.37 6.84
N PHE A 78 14.74 4.59 6.56
CA PHE A 78 15.32 5.80 7.16
C PHE A 78 15.09 5.86 8.67
N GLU A 79 13.89 5.53 9.14
CA GLU A 79 13.57 5.53 10.57
C GLU A 79 14.40 4.52 11.36
N GLU A 80 14.56 3.30 10.85
CA GLU A 80 15.40 2.28 11.47
C GLU A 80 16.86 2.71 11.57
N ASN A 81 17.40 3.31 10.51
CA ASN A 81 18.76 3.85 10.52
C ASN A 81 18.93 4.99 11.55
N ASN A 82 17.96 5.92 11.60
CA ASN A 82 18.00 7.01 12.56
C ASN A 82 17.90 6.50 14.00
N ASN A 83 17.04 5.51 14.24
CA ASN A 83 16.89 4.87 15.55
C ASN A 83 18.18 4.13 15.96
N PHE A 84 18.84 3.44 15.03
CA PHE A 84 20.13 2.82 15.30
C PHE A 84 21.18 3.84 15.73
N ILE A 85 21.32 4.94 14.98
CA ILE A 85 22.28 6.01 15.30
C ILE A 85 21.97 6.62 16.66
N LYS A 86 20.70 6.92 16.94
CA LYS A 86 20.26 7.47 18.23
C LYS A 86 20.60 6.54 19.38
N ASN A 87 20.21 5.27 19.29
CA ASN A 87 20.46 4.29 20.34
C ASN A 87 21.95 4.04 20.56
N ALA A 88 22.75 4.00 19.49
CA ALA A 88 24.20 3.85 19.59
C ALA A 88 24.84 5.05 20.29
N LYS A 89 24.40 6.27 19.97
CA LYS A 89 24.86 7.50 20.61
C LYS A 89 24.53 7.53 22.11
N GLU A 90 23.27 7.29 22.46
CA GLU A 90 22.80 7.29 23.85
C GLU A 90 23.56 6.24 24.69
N LYS A 91 23.78 5.04 24.12
CA LYS A 91 24.53 3.98 24.80
C LYS A 91 26.00 4.33 25.01
N LEU A 92 26.62 5.02 24.05
CA LEU A 92 28.00 5.49 24.21
C LEU A 92 28.09 6.56 25.30
N GLU A 93 27.18 7.53 25.29
CA GLU A 93 27.14 8.61 26.27
C GLU A 93 26.96 8.08 27.70
N GLN A 94 26.03 7.13 27.90
CA GLN A 94 25.85 6.44 29.18
C GLN A 94 27.12 5.70 29.63
N ARG A 95 27.82 5.02 28.71
CA ARG A 95 29.08 4.32 29.04
C ARG A 95 30.20 5.29 29.43
N MET A 96 30.28 6.42 28.75
CA MET A 96 31.28 7.45 29.06
C MET A 96 31.03 8.09 30.42
N GLU A 97 29.76 8.41 30.74
CA GLU A 97 29.43 8.99 32.05
C GLU A 97 29.69 7.98 33.18
N ALA A 98 29.25 6.72 33.01
CA ALA A 98 29.55 5.68 33.98
C ALA A 98 31.07 5.45 34.16
N ASN A 99 31.86 5.54 33.08
CA ASN A 99 33.32 5.42 33.17
C ASN A 99 33.92 6.58 33.97
N LYS A 100 33.44 7.80 33.72
CA LYS A 100 33.87 9.01 34.42
C LYS A 100 33.53 8.94 35.92
N GLU A 101 32.29 8.63 36.26
CA GLU A 101 31.83 8.46 37.65
C GLU A 101 32.65 7.39 38.39
N ASN A 102 32.89 6.24 37.74
CA ASN A 102 33.70 5.16 38.32
C ASN A 102 35.15 5.61 38.59
N ARG A 103 35.73 6.38 37.65
CA ARG A 103 37.09 6.90 37.80
C ARG A 103 37.17 7.94 38.92
N GLU A 104 36.19 8.83 39.01
CA GLU A 104 36.09 9.83 40.07
C GLU A 104 35.91 9.17 41.44
N ALA A 105 35.04 8.17 41.56
CA ALA A 105 34.83 7.41 42.79
C ALA A 105 36.11 6.68 43.24
N LEU A 106 36.84 6.06 42.29
CA LEU A 106 38.11 5.40 42.60
C LEU A 106 39.16 6.38 43.14
N LEU A 107 39.28 7.56 42.51
CA LEU A 107 40.21 8.59 42.95
C LEU A 107 39.80 9.17 44.31
N ALA A 108 38.51 9.43 44.52
CA ALA A 108 37.98 9.92 45.78
C ALA A 108 38.28 8.94 46.93
N ALA A 109 37.98 7.65 46.74
CA ALA A 109 38.28 6.61 47.73
C ALA A 109 39.79 6.46 48.01
N MET A 110 40.64 6.66 47.00
CA MET A 110 42.10 6.67 47.19
C MET A 110 42.55 7.86 48.05
N LEU A 111 42.05 9.06 47.75
CA LEU A 111 42.39 10.28 48.49
C LEU A 111 41.88 10.23 49.93
N GLU A 112 40.67 9.72 50.16
CA GLU A 112 40.09 9.55 51.48
C GLU A 112 40.95 8.65 52.37
N ARG A 113 41.35 7.46 51.88
CA ARG A 113 42.25 6.56 52.62
C ARG A 113 43.60 7.20 52.97
N LEU A 114 44.15 8.02 52.06
CA LEU A 114 45.40 8.74 52.31
C LEU A 114 45.22 9.84 53.37
N GLN A 115 44.08 10.52 53.37
CA GLN A 115 43.75 11.52 54.36
C GLN A 115 43.50 10.92 55.74
N GLU A 116 42.74 9.82 55.83
CA GLU A 116 42.53 9.06 57.06
C GLU A 116 43.86 8.60 57.67
N LYS A 117 44.75 8.03 56.85
CA LYS A 117 46.08 7.60 57.31
C LYS A 117 46.88 8.76 57.92
N LYS A 118 46.90 9.93 57.27
CA LYS A 118 47.56 11.14 57.80
C LYS A 118 46.95 11.64 59.11
N ILE A 119 45.63 11.52 59.27
CA ILE A 119 44.93 11.92 60.49
C ILE A 119 45.27 10.97 61.64
N LEU A 120 45.27 9.65 61.39
CA LEU A 120 45.67 8.64 62.37
C LEU A 120 47.13 8.84 62.81
N GLU A 121 48.06 8.96 61.86
CA GLU A 121 49.48 9.22 62.16
C GLU A 121 49.68 10.49 63.03
N ARG A 122 48.91 11.55 62.76
CA ARG A 122 48.96 12.78 63.57
C ARG A 122 48.40 12.56 64.97
N ARG A 123 47.29 11.82 65.12
CA ARG A 123 46.69 11.50 66.42
C ARG A 123 47.67 10.70 67.28
N ASP A 124 48.24 9.64 66.72
CA ASP A 124 49.19 8.76 67.42
C ASP A 124 50.43 9.55 67.89
N SER A 125 50.91 10.50 67.08
CA SER A 125 52.02 11.38 67.44
C SER A 125 51.66 12.34 68.59
N ILE A 126 50.44 12.87 68.64
CA ILE A 126 49.98 13.73 69.74
C ILE A 126 49.84 12.93 71.03
N GLU A 127 49.24 11.73 70.97
CA GLU A 127 49.07 10.86 72.13
C GLU A 127 50.43 10.41 72.70
N SER A 128 51.38 10.05 71.82
CA SER A 128 52.74 9.66 72.24
C SER A 128 53.49 10.81 72.95
N ASN A 129 53.25 12.06 72.55
CA ASN A 129 53.86 13.24 73.18
C ASN A 129 53.18 13.65 74.51
N GLN A 130 51.97 13.19 74.81
CA GLN A 130 51.29 13.45 76.08
C GLN A 130 51.63 12.44 77.18
N VAL A 131 52.15 11.27 76.81
CA VAL A 131 52.49 10.18 77.75
C VAL A 131 53.97 10.22 78.18
N MET A 132 54.78 11.10 77.56
CA MET A 132 56.18 11.41 77.92
C MET A 132 56.25 12.68 78.76
#